data_AF-T1BM78-F1
#
_entry.id   AF-T1BM78-F1
#
_cell.length_a   1.000
_cell.length_b   1.000
_cell.length_c   1.000
_cell.angle_alpha   90.00
_cell.angle_beta   90.00
_cell.angle_gamma   90.00
#
_symmetry.space_group_name_H-M   'P 1'
#
loop_
_entity.id
_entity.type
_entity.pdbx_description
1 polymer ?
#
loop_
_entity_poly.entity_id
_entity_poly.type
_entity_poly.pdbx_seq_one_letter_code
_entity_poly.pdbx_strand_id
1 'polypeptide(L)' 'MNAEELPKLVVPGDLLGTAEEYVPGRGTYEYNGQVYAALLGHPRVDSQTRLATVEALHAIPHLAEGEAVYARVDEIKAAM' A
#
# COMPACT_ATOMS: atom_id res chain seq x y z
N MET A 1 -18.16 18.51 11.92
CA MET A 1 -17.79 17.10 11.70
C MET A 1 -16.41 17.17 11.10
N ASN A 2 -15.39 16.92 11.90
CA ASN A 2 -14.00 17.10 11.47
C ASN A 2 -13.71 16.00 10.46
N ALA A 3 -13.11 16.35 9.31
CA ALA A 3 -12.54 15.34 8.43
C ALA A 3 -11.56 14.53 9.29
N GLU A 4 -11.83 13.24 9.48
CA GLU A 4 -10.93 12.37 10.21
C GLU A 4 -9.64 12.28 9.38
N GLU A 5 -8.65 13.09 9.76
CA GLU A 5 -7.31 12.97 9.22
C GLU A 5 -6.82 11.56 9.55
N LEU A 6 -6.52 10.81 8.50
CA LEU A 6 -5.94 9.47 8.65
C LEU A 6 -4.72 9.55 9.57
N PRO A 7 -4.57 8.58 10.49
CA PRO A 7 -3.42 8.54 11.37
C PRO A 7 -2.13 8.47 10.54
N LYS A 8 -1.07 9.12 11.03
CA LYS A 8 0.23 9.14 10.34
C LYS A 8 0.82 7.75 10.10
N LEU A 9 0.49 6.77 10.94
CA LEU A 9 0.96 5.41 10.85
C LEU A 9 -0.20 4.47 11.24
N VAL A 10 -0.36 3.39 10.49
CA VAL A 10 -1.38 2.36 10.72
C VAL A 10 -0.75 0.98 10.84
N VAL A 11 -1.45 0.09 11.54
CA VAL A 11 -1.16 -1.35 11.63
C VAL A 11 -2.27 -2.17 10.96
N PRO A 12 -2.02 -3.46 10.63
CA PRO A 12 -3.07 -4.31 10.08
C PRO A 12 -4.30 -4.38 11.00
N GLY A 13 -5.47 -4.13 10.43
CA GLY A 13 -6.76 -4.08 11.14
C GLY A 13 -7.22 -2.68 11.54
N ASP A 14 -6.39 -1.64 11.40
CA ASP A 14 -6.81 -0.25 11.64
C ASP A 14 -7.84 0.19 10.60
N LEU A 15 -8.90 0.87 11.07
CA LEU A 15 -9.95 1.42 10.22
C LEU A 15 -9.44 2.66 9.49
N LEU A 16 -9.60 2.67 8.16
CA LEU A 16 -9.26 3.80 7.29
C LEU A 16 -10.50 4.62 6.90
N GLY A 17 -11.67 3.97 6.86
CA GLY A 17 -12.95 4.63 6.57
C GLY A 17 -13.98 3.66 6.02
N THR A 18 -15.06 4.18 5.45
CA THR A 18 -16.13 3.36 4.85
C THR A 18 -15.86 3.08 3.38
N ALA A 19 -16.39 1.97 2.86
CA ALA A 19 -16.35 1.66 1.43
C ALA A 19 -17.22 2.60 0.57
N GLU A 20 -18.09 3.39 1.19
CA GLU A 20 -18.84 4.48 0.53
C GLU A 20 -17.96 5.71 0.29
N GLU A 21 -16.98 5.91 1.17
CA GLU A 21 -16.05 7.03 1.12
C GLU A 21 -14.78 6.69 0.33
N TYR A 22 -14.25 5.47 0.48
CA TYR A 22 -12.97 5.08 -0.09
C TYR A 22 -13.03 3.78 -0.87
N VAL A 23 -12.26 3.72 -1.95
CA VAL A 23 -12.01 2.49 -2.71
C VAL A 23 -10.77 1.81 -2.14
N PRO A 24 -10.82 0.54 -1.73
CA PRO A 24 -9.67 -0.18 -1.20
C PRO A 24 -8.62 -0.40 -2.29
N GLY A 25 -7.40 0.08 -2.05
CA GLY A 25 -6.23 -0.10 -2.89
C GLY A 25 -5.15 -0.96 -2.23
N ARG A 26 -3.92 -0.85 -2.77
CA ARG A 26 -2.76 -1.64 -2.28
C ARG A 26 -2.52 -1.40 -0.79
N GLY A 27 -2.34 -2.49 -0.04
CA GLY A 27 -2.10 -2.43 1.40
C GLY A 27 -3.35 -2.19 2.25
N THR A 28 -4.54 -2.32 1.65
CA THR A 28 -5.83 -2.25 2.35
C THR A 28 -6.72 -3.42 1.96
N TYR A 29 -7.77 -3.66 2.73
CA TYR A 29 -8.83 -4.59 2.38
C TYR A 29 -10.19 -4.06 2.82
N GLU A 30 -11.26 -4.51 2.18
CA GLU A 30 -12.62 -4.25 2.62
C GLU A 30 -13.14 -5.42 3.45
N TYR A 31 -13.81 -5.10 4.56
CA TYR A 31 -14.57 -6.07 5.34
C TYR A 31 -15.83 -5.41 5.89
N ASN A 32 -17.00 -6.00 5.61
CA ASN A 32 -18.31 -5.48 6.04
C ASN A 32 -18.54 -3.99 5.71
N GLY A 33 -18.17 -3.55 4.50
CA GLY A 33 -18.36 -2.16 4.06
C GLY A 33 -17.42 -1.15 4.71
N GLN A 34 -16.38 -1.62 5.41
CA GLN A 34 -15.33 -0.80 6.01
C GLN A 34 -13.99 -1.14 5.37
N VAL A 35 -13.16 -0.12 5.15
CA VAL A 35 -11.81 -0.27 4.59
C VAL A 35 -10.81 -0.25 5.73
N TYR A 36 -9.95 -1.27 5.77
CA TYR A 36 -8.94 -1.46 6.80
C TYR A 36 -7.54 -1.52 6.21
N ALA A 37 -6.56 -1.15 7.02
CA ALA A 37 -5.16 -1.37 6.70
C ALA A 37 -4.82 -2.87 6.72
N ALA A 38 -4.09 -3.33 5.71
CA ALA A 38 -3.59 -4.71 5.63
C ALA A 38 -2.12 -4.83 6.07
N LEU A 39 -1.41 -3.71 6.20
CA LEU A 39 0.03 -3.62 6.38
C LEU A 39 0.37 -2.56 7.43
N LEU A 40 1.55 -2.68 8.05
CA LEU A 40 2.16 -1.58 8.82
C LEU A 40 2.68 -0.51 7.86
N GLY A 41 2.21 0.72 7.95
CA GLY A 41 2.63 1.76 7.01
C GLY A 41 1.93 3.10 7.15
N HIS A 42 2.16 3.97 6.16
CA HIS A 42 1.55 5.30 6.09
C HIS A 42 0.35 5.22 5.13
N PRO A 43 -0.88 5.51 5.60
CA PRO A 43 -2.03 5.52 4.73
C PRO A 43 -1.99 6.75 3.81
N ARG A 44 -2.42 6.58 2.56
CA ARG A 44 -2.60 7.66 1.58
C ARG A 44 -3.92 7.50 0.88
N VAL A 45 -4.59 8.63 0.67
CA VAL A 45 -5.82 8.70 -0.11
C VAL A 45 -5.59 9.61 -1.30
N ASP A 46 -5.89 9.09 -2.48
CA ASP A 46 -6.00 9.90 -3.68
C ASP A 46 -7.35 10.63 -3.67
N SER A 47 -7.33 11.96 -3.70
CA SER A 47 -8.56 12.78 -3.56
C SER A 47 -9.46 12.77 -4.79
N GLN A 48 -8.94 12.38 -5.96
CA GLN A 48 -9.72 12.34 -7.21
C GLN A 48 -10.44 11.00 -7.36
N THR A 49 -9.75 9.91 -7.06
CA THR A 49 -10.24 8.54 -7.21
C THR A 49 -10.79 7.94 -5.93
N ARG A 50 -10.55 8.61 -4.78
CA ARG A 50 -10.84 8.11 -3.43
C ARG A 50 -10.14 6.80 -3.11
N LEU A 51 -9.03 6.51 -3.80
CA LEU A 51 -8.26 5.28 -3.61
C LEU A 51 -7.48 5.35 -2.29
N ALA A 52 -7.83 4.51 -1.33
CA ALA A 52 -7.11 4.37 -0.07
C ALA A 52 -6.03 3.29 -0.21
N THR A 53 -4.78 3.66 0.02
CA THR A 53 -3.63 2.76 -0.01
C THR A 53 -2.82 2.89 1.28
N VAL A 54 -2.03 1.86 1.61
CA VAL A 54 -1.06 1.93 2.72
C VAL A 54 0.32 1.64 2.16
N GLU A 55 1.21 2.62 2.25
CA GLU A 55 2.61 2.48 1.92
C GLU A 55 3.35 1.79 3.07
N ALA A 56 3.77 0.55 2.82
CA ALA A 56 4.48 -0.24 3.83
C ALA A 56 5.74 0.47 4.32
N LEU A 57 5.96 0.46 5.65
CA LEU A 57 7.13 1.10 6.26
C LEU A 57 8.44 0.51 5.70
N HIS A 58 8.49 -0.81 5.50
CA HIS A 58 9.56 -1.53 4.80
C HIS A 58 8.96 -2.38 3.67
N ALA A 59 8.95 -1.84 2.46
CA ALA A 59 8.51 -2.56 1.28
C ALA A 59 9.65 -3.45 0.72
N ILE A 60 9.30 -4.65 0.27
CA ILE A 60 10.18 -5.43 -0.61
C ILE A 60 10.31 -4.66 -1.92
N PRO A 61 11.54 -4.36 -2.40
CA PRO A 61 11.74 -3.71 -3.68
C PRO A 61 11.04 -4.48 -4.79
N HIS A 62 10.22 -3.77 -5.57
CA HIS A 62 9.54 -4.32 -6.73
C HIS A 62 10.13 -3.68 -7.98
N LEU A 63 10.71 -4.47 -8.87
CA LEU A 63 11.28 -3.99 -10.12
C LEU A 63 10.18 -3.70 -11.13
N ALA A 64 10.24 -2.56 -11.80
CA ALA A 64 9.36 -2.23 -12.92
C ALA A 64 10.15 -2.12 -14.24
N GLU A 65 9.45 -2.36 -15.35
CA GLU A 65 10.04 -2.18 -16.68
C GLU A 65 10.50 -0.73 -16.88
N GLY A 66 11.72 -0.56 -17.41
CA GLY A 66 12.32 0.76 -17.65
C GLY A 66 13.08 1.35 -16.46
N GLU A 67 13.10 0.71 -15.29
CA GLU A 67 13.90 1.17 -14.15
C GLU A 67 15.39 0.83 -14.32
N ALA A 68 16.26 1.82 -14.09
CA ALA A 68 17.70 1.61 -13.97
C ALA A 68 18.03 1.20 -12.52
N VAL A 69 18.68 0.05 -12.35
CA VAL A 69 19.00 -0.51 -11.03
C VAL A 69 20.47 -0.91 -10.92
N TYR A 70 20.97 -0.92 -9.69
CA TYR A 70 22.27 -1.50 -9.36
C TYR A 70 22.10 -2.99 -9.06
N ALA A 71 23.00 -3.81 -9.58
CA ALA A 71 22.97 -5.26 -9.36
C ALA A 71 24.38 -5.80 -9.09
N ARG A 72 24.43 -6.96 -8.43
CA ARG A 72 25.63 -7.78 -8.25
C ARG A 72 25.36 -9.17 -8.80
N VAL A 73 26.26 -9.69 -9.61
CA VAL A 73 26.18 -11.08 -10.09
C VAL A 73 26.43 -12.01 -8.91
N ASP A 74 25.45 -12.87 -8.61
CA ASP A 74 25.53 -13.83 -7.49
C ASP A 74 25.91 -15.23 -7.97
N GLU A 75 25.34 -15.68 -9.09
CA GLU A 75 25.58 -17.00 -9.68
C GLU A 75 25.56 -16.91 -11.21
N ILE A 76 26.42 -17.70 -11.89
CA ILE A 76 26.41 -17.87 -13.35
C ILE A 76 26.07 -19.34 -13.65
N LYS A 77 24.93 -19.58 -14.30
CA LYS A 77 24.54 -20.90 -14.78
C LYS A 77 24.89 -21.04 -16.26
N ALA A 78 25.52 -22.15 -16.63
CA ALA A 78 25.77 -22.46 -18.03
C ALA A 78 24.43 -22.73 -18.75
N ALA A 79 24.21 -22.07 -19.88
CA ALA A 79 23.12 -22.42 -20.77
C ALA A 79 23.48 -23.75 -21.45
N MET A 80 22.68 -24.80 -21.22
CA MET A 80 22.70 -26.02 -22.03
C MET A 80 21.78 -25.86 -23.25
#